data_AF-A0A7X8G544-F1
#
_entry.id   AF-A0A7X8G544-F1
#
_cell.length_a   1.000
_cell.length_b   1.000
_cell.length_c   1.000
_cell.angle_alpha   90.00
_cell.angle_beta   90.00
_cell.angle_gamma   90.00
#
_symmetry.space_group_name_H-M   'P 1'
#
loop_
_entity.id
_entity.type
_entity.pdbx_description
1 polymer ?
#
loop_
_entity_poly.entity_id
_entity_poly.type
_entity_poly.pdbx_seq_one_letter_code
_entity_poly.pdbx_strand_id
1 'polypeptide(L)'
;MKKLTRAEKREIRRTLQNEIKEFLKIQAHYFPELIQDIKNVMDSRNQSYITYEIEVILYMMILKNACSIESMQEMNDEFNIDECVKNIYKILGLEEREYLPHYVTVNECLKKLDNAELEKLRKKMIYGLIRKKSFDHAKFLGKHWLVIVDATQLFSFK
;
A
#
# COMPACT_ATOMS: atom_id res chain seq x y z
N MET A 1 -18.15 8.15 -12.63
CA MET A 1 -17.66 6.85 -13.15
C MET A 1 -18.81 5.88 -13.28
N LYS A 2 -18.92 5.16 -14.41
CA LYS A 2 -19.91 4.08 -14.59
C LYS A 2 -19.55 2.94 -13.62
N LYS A 3 -20.48 2.52 -12.75
CA LYS A 3 -20.26 1.36 -11.88
C LYS A 3 -20.29 0.08 -12.72
N LEU A 4 -19.27 -0.76 -12.56
CA LEU A 4 -19.21 -2.08 -13.19
C LEU A 4 -20.41 -2.93 -12.75
N THR A 5 -21.05 -3.58 -13.71
CA THR A 5 -22.11 -4.55 -13.49
C THR A 5 -21.58 -5.79 -12.78
N ARG A 6 -22.48 -6.55 -12.15
CA ARG A 6 -22.13 -7.85 -11.53
C ARG A 6 -21.59 -8.87 -12.55
N ALA A 7 -21.94 -8.74 -13.83
CA ALA A 7 -21.45 -9.59 -14.90
C ALA A 7 -20.00 -9.21 -15.27
N GLU A 8 -19.73 -7.92 -15.51
CA GLU A 8 -18.37 -7.42 -15.82
C GLU A 8 -17.38 -7.74 -14.69
N LYS A 9 -17.78 -7.58 -13.42
CA LYS A 9 -16.92 -7.96 -12.27
C LYS A 9 -16.58 -9.44 -12.23
N ARG A 10 -17.52 -10.31 -12.62
CA ARG A 10 -17.29 -11.76 -12.69
C ARG A 10 -16.38 -12.13 -13.84
N GLU A 11 -16.55 -11.44 -14.97
CA GLU A 11 -15.70 -11.66 -16.14
C GLU A 11 -14.26 -11.25 -15.86
N ILE A 12 -14.03 -10.06 -15.29
CA ILE A 12 -12.70 -9.62 -14.85
C ILE A 12 -12.05 -10.66 -13.93
N ARG A 13 -12.78 -11.19 -12.93
CA ARG A 13 -12.28 -12.25 -12.04
C ARG A 13 -11.93 -13.54 -12.77
N ARG A 14 -12.66 -13.91 -13.82
CA ARG A 14 -12.31 -15.08 -14.65
C ARG A 14 -11.06 -14.83 -15.50
N THR A 15 -10.85 -13.60 -15.97
CA THR A 15 -9.70 -13.24 -16.80
C THR A 15 -8.43 -13.05 -15.96
N LEU A 16 -8.56 -12.59 -14.72
CA LEU A 16 -7.47 -12.42 -13.77
C LEU A 16 -6.99 -13.79 -13.26
N GLN A 17 -5.99 -14.36 -13.93
CA GLN A 17 -5.40 -15.64 -13.51
C GLN A 17 -4.59 -15.52 -12.21
N ASN A 18 -3.97 -14.37 -11.96
CA ASN A 18 -3.14 -14.13 -10.79
C ASN A 18 -3.23 -12.65 -10.37
N GLU A 19 -4.07 -12.38 -9.37
CA GLU A 19 -4.38 -11.03 -8.91
C GLU A 19 -3.15 -10.32 -8.33
N ILE A 20 -2.29 -11.03 -7.57
CA ILE A 20 -1.06 -10.45 -7.02
C ILE A 20 -0.08 -10.06 -8.13
N LYS A 21 0.03 -10.86 -9.21
CA LYS A 21 0.89 -10.53 -10.36
C LYS A 21 0.42 -9.25 -11.07
N GLU A 22 -0.89 -9.08 -11.26
CA GLU A 22 -1.43 -7.86 -11.86
C GLU A 22 -1.26 -6.65 -10.93
N PHE A 23 -1.44 -6.83 -9.63
CA PHE A 23 -1.11 -5.79 -8.63
C PHE A 23 0.35 -5.36 -8.74
N LEU A 24 1.28 -6.31 -8.79
CA LEU A 24 2.71 -6.03 -8.90
C LEU A 24 3.08 -5.31 -10.21
N LYS A 25 2.39 -5.62 -11.32
CA LYS A 25 2.57 -4.85 -12.57
C LYS A 25 2.13 -3.40 -12.43
N ILE A 26 0.99 -3.17 -11.77
CA ILE A 26 0.48 -1.81 -11.51
C ILE A 26 1.46 -1.06 -10.59
N GLN A 27 1.91 -1.70 -9.50
CA GLN A 27 2.92 -1.16 -8.61
C GLN A 27 4.19 -0.79 -9.38
N ALA A 28 4.76 -1.71 -10.17
CA ALA A 28 5.97 -1.46 -10.93
C ALA A 28 5.81 -0.35 -11.98
N HIS A 29 4.62 -0.24 -12.59
CA HIS A 29 4.34 0.80 -13.57
C HIS A 29 4.27 2.20 -12.94
N TYR A 30 3.55 2.35 -11.84
CA TYR A 30 3.32 3.67 -11.22
C TYR A 30 4.40 4.04 -10.20
N PHE A 31 4.89 3.07 -9.44
CA PHE A 31 5.82 3.23 -8.31
C PHE A 31 6.97 2.20 -8.40
N PRO A 32 7.83 2.26 -9.44
CA PRO A 32 8.90 1.28 -9.65
C PRO A 32 9.86 1.17 -8.46
N GLU A 33 10.13 2.27 -7.76
CA GLU A 33 11.03 2.34 -6.62
C GLU A 33 10.34 2.08 -5.27
N LEU A 34 9.05 1.66 -5.25
CA LEU A 34 8.27 1.58 -4.01
C LEU A 34 8.95 0.73 -2.94
N ILE A 35 9.43 -0.46 -3.30
CA ILE A 35 10.07 -1.36 -2.34
C ILE A 35 11.35 -0.74 -1.78
N GLN A 36 12.16 -0.11 -2.62
CA GLN A 36 13.38 0.57 -2.17
C GLN A 36 13.06 1.78 -1.29
N ASP A 37 12.01 2.53 -1.61
CA ASP A 37 11.57 3.68 -0.84
C ASP A 37 11.07 3.27 0.55
N ILE A 38 10.36 2.16 0.64
CA ILE A 38 9.91 1.58 1.91
C ILE A 38 11.12 1.12 2.73
N LYS A 39 12.11 0.44 2.12
CA LYS A 39 13.35 0.00 2.79
C LYS A 39 14.16 1.15 3.38
N ASN A 40 14.09 2.32 2.74
CA ASN A 40 14.81 3.51 3.17
C ASN A 40 14.10 4.30 4.28
N VAL A 41 12.91 3.87 4.72
CA VAL A 41 12.20 4.48 5.85
C VAL A 41 13.03 4.31 7.11
N MET A 42 13.27 5.41 7.82
CA MET A 42 14.02 5.36 9.08
C MET A 42 13.22 4.62 10.16
N ASP A 43 13.71 3.43 10.51
CA ASP A 43 13.14 2.64 11.60
C ASP A 43 13.64 3.13 12.95
N SER A 44 12.74 3.73 13.73
CA SER A 44 13.05 4.25 15.07
C SER A 44 13.16 3.18 16.15
N ARG A 45 12.87 1.90 15.82
CA ARG A 45 13.02 0.78 16.75
C ARG A 45 14.50 0.44 16.96
N ASN A 46 14.80 -0.08 18.15
CA ASN A 46 16.14 -0.58 18.42
C ASN A 46 16.40 -1.87 17.62
N GLN A 47 17.30 -1.77 16.64
CA GLN A 47 17.60 -2.83 15.68
C GLN A 47 18.09 -4.14 16.31
N SER A 48 18.68 -4.09 17.53
CA SER A 48 19.11 -5.29 18.26
C SER A 48 17.95 -6.10 18.83
N TYR A 49 16.73 -5.55 18.88
CA TYR A 49 15.56 -6.19 19.50
C TYR A 49 14.41 -6.39 18.52
N ILE A 50 14.60 -6.15 17.22
CA ILE A 50 13.55 -6.40 16.23
C ILE A 50 13.73 -7.76 15.57
N THR A 51 12.61 -8.42 15.32
CA THR A 51 12.56 -9.61 14.48
C THR A 51 12.40 -9.18 13.03
N TYR A 52 11.42 -8.34 12.72
CA TYR A 52 11.00 -8.03 11.35
C TYR A 52 11.48 -6.68 10.85
N GLU A 53 11.95 -6.68 9.60
CA GLU A 53 12.40 -5.52 8.85
C GLU A 53 11.23 -4.54 8.61
N ILE A 54 11.55 -3.25 8.50
CA ILE A 54 10.54 -2.19 8.36
C ILE A 54 9.72 -2.36 7.08
N GLU A 55 10.33 -2.86 6.01
CA GLU A 55 9.66 -3.08 4.74
C GLU A 55 8.62 -4.20 4.77
N VAL A 56 8.79 -5.23 5.61
CA VAL A 56 7.79 -6.28 5.80
C VAL A 56 6.54 -5.66 6.41
N ILE A 57 6.72 -4.87 7.48
CA ILE A 57 5.64 -4.21 8.22
C ILE A 57 4.89 -3.23 7.33
N LEU A 58 5.60 -2.33 6.66
CA LEU A 58 4.98 -1.30 5.84
C LEU A 58 4.31 -1.88 4.59
N TYR A 59 4.91 -2.89 3.97
CA TYR A 59 4.31 -3.52 2.78
C TYR A 59 3.05 -4.32 3.13
N MET A 60 3.01 -5.00 4.29
CA MET A 60 1.78 -5.61 4.80
C MET A 60 0.67 -4.59 4.98
N MET A 61 0.98 -3.41 5.53
CA MET A 61 -0.01 -2.33 5.67
C MET A 61 -0.55 -1.85 4.33
N ILE A 62 0.32 -1.72 3.31
CA ILE A 62 -0.11 -1.36 1.96
C ILE A 62 -1.03 -2.44 1.38
N LEU A 63 -0.66 -3.71 1.48
CA LEU A 63 -1.46 -4.83 0.98
C LEU A 63 -2.81 -4.94 1.70
N LYS A 64 -2.83 -4.81 3.04
CA LYS A 64 -4.07 -4.77 3.84
C LYS A 64 -5.05 -3.76 3.26
N ASN A 65 -4.57 -2.53 3.04
CA ASN A 65 -5.40 -1.46 2.47
C ASN A 65 -5.80 -1.74 1.02
N ALA A 66 -4.90 -2.28 0.20
CA ALA A 66 -5.21 -2.64 -1.19
C ALA A 66 -6.27 -3.75 -1.30
N CYS A 67 -6.24 -4.72 -0.38
CA CYS A 67 -7.21 -5.80 -0.24
C CYS A 67 -8.52 -5.36 0.45
N SER A 68 -8.64 -4.09 0.86
CA SER A 68 -9.81 -3.57 1.59
C SER A 68 -10.07 -4.29 2.93
N ILE A 69 -9.02 -4.83 3.55
CA ILE A 69 -9.10 -5.43 4.88
C ILE A 69 -9.17 -4.30 5.90
N GLU A 70 -10.25 -4.24 6.67
CA GLU A 70 -10.54 -3.08 7.52
C GLU A 70 -9.82 -3.18 8.86
N SER A 71 -9.81 -4.35 9.49
CA SER A 71 -9.25 -4.53 10.82
C SER A 71 -7.84 -5.14 10.82
N MET A 72 -7.09 -4.89 11.89
CA MET A 72 -5.75 -5.46 12.08
C MET A 72 -5.79 -6.96 12.40
N GLN A 73 -6.85 -7.40 13.09
CA GLN A 73 -7.10 -8.80 13.41
C GLN A 73 -7.40 -9.59 12.14
N GLU A 74 -8.29 -9.08 11.29
CA GLU A 74 -8.58 -9.68 9.98
C GLU A 74 -7.35 -9.75 9.08
N MET A 75 -6.47 -8.73 9.11
CA MET A 75 -5.19 -8.80 8.38
C MET A 75 -4.34 -10.00 8.83
N ASN A 76 -4.26 -10.24 10.14
CA ASN A 76 -3.55 -11.41 10.64
C ASN A 76 -4.19 -12.69 10.14
N ASP A 77 -5.51 -12.83 10.27
CA ASP A 77 -6.22 -14.06 9.90
C ASP A 77 -6.11 -14.34 8.39
N GLU A 78 -6.32 -13.32 7.54
CA GLU A 78 -6.27 -13.42 6.08
C GLU A 78 -4.84 -13.62 5.55
N PHE A 79 -3.82 -13.05 6.21
CA PHE A 79 -2.43 -13.19 5.77
C PHE A 79 -1.72 -14.39 6.39
N ASN A 80 -2.34 -15.10 7.34
CA ASN A 80 -1.80 -16.30 7.98
C ASN A 80 -1.95 -17.56 7.11
N ILE A 81 -1.41 -17.50 5.90
CA ILE A 81 -1.28 -18.63 4.96
C ILE A 81 0.13 -18.65 4.37
N ASP A 82 0.73 -19.83 4.23
CA ASP A 82 2.12 -20.02 3.81
C ASP A 82 2.44 -19.32 2.48
N GLU A 83 1.50 -19.37 1.52
CA GLU A 83 1.67 -18.69 0.24
C GLU A 83 1.79 -17.16 0.38
N CYS A 84 1.07 -16.55 1.33
CA CYS A 84 1.15 -15.12 1.57
C CYS A 84 2.50 -14.75 2.17
N VAL A 85 2.96 -15.50 3.17
CA VAL A 85 4.28 -15.33 3.80
C VAL A 85 5.37 -15.37 2.72
N LYS A 86 5.42 -16.46 1.97
CA LYS A 86 6.38 -16.66 0.88
C LYS A 86 6.35 -15.56 -0.16
N ASN A 87 5.17 -15.16 -0.61
CA ASN A 87 5.03 -14.13 -1.63
C ASN A 87 5.52 -12.78 -1.13
N ILE A 88 5.21 -12.38 0.10
CA ILE A 88 5.65 -11.10 0.67
C ILE A 88 7.18 -11.05 0.75
N TYR A 89 7.83 -12.07 1.35
CA TYR A 89 9.30 -12.10 1.43
C TYR A 89 9.95 -12.11 0.04
N LYS A 90 9.38 -12.87 -0.91
CA LYS A 90 9.86 -12.88 -2.30
C LYS A 90 9.73 -11.53 -2.99
N ILE A 91 8.63 -10.81 -2.80
CA ILE A 91 8.42 -9.46 -3.36
C ILE A 91 9.45 -8.48 -2.79
N LEU A 92 9.74 -8.59 -1.50
CA LEU A 92 10.68 -7.72 -0.80
C LEU A 92 12.15 -8.10 -1.06
N GLY A 93 12.41 -9.28 -1.64
CA GLY A 93 13.77 -9.78 -1.88
C GLY A 93 14.49 -10.09 -0.57
N LEU A 94 13.77 -10.63 0.41
CA LEU A 94 14.26 -11.01 1.73
C LEU A 94 14.25 -12.53 1.87
N GLU A 95 15.03 -13.05 2.83
CA GLU A 95 14.93 -14.47 3.21
C GLU A 95 13.57 -14.75 3.84
N GLU A 96 12.92 -15.82 3.39
CA GLU A 96 11.61 -16.23 3.89
C GLU A 96 11.70 -16.64 5.36
N ARG A 97 10.72 -16.21 6.15
CA ARG A 97 10.55 -16.61 7.54
C ARG A 97 9.29 -17.45 7.68
N GLU A 98 9.19 -18.16 8.81
CA GLU A 98 8.03 -19.02 9.11
C GLU A 98 6.72 -18.22 9.22
N TYR A 99 6.78 -16.99 9.73
CA TYR A 99 5.59 -16.17 9.96
C TYR A 99 5.78 -14.71 9.54
N LEU A 100 4.68 -14.05 9.19
CA LEU A 100 4.58 -12.59 9.11
C LEU A 100 4.45 -11.98 10.51
N PRO A 101 4.81 -10.70 10.71
CA PRO A 101 4.63 -10.02 11.99
C PRO A 101 3.16 -9.98 12.39
N HIS A 102 2.88 -10.47 13.60
CA HIS A 102 1.56 -10.33 14.22
C HIS A 102 1.16 -8.85 14.35
N TYR A 103 -0.13 -8.53 14.24
CA TYR A 103 -0.62 -7.14 14.27
C TYR A 103 -0.16 -6.32 15.49
N VAL A 104 0.09 -6.97 16.64
CA VAL A 104 0.66 -6.32 17.83
C VAL A 104 2.05 -5.75 17.51
N THR A 105 2.93 -6.54 16.92
CA THR A 105 4.27 -6.12 16.48
C THR A 105 4.20 -5.00 15.45
N VAL A 106 3.27 -5.11 14.50
CA VAL A 106 3.00 -4.05 13.51
C VAL A 106 2.63 -2.75 14.21
N ASN A 107 1.66 -2.79 15.13
CA ASN A 107 1.21 -1.61 15.86
C ASN A 107 2.30 -1.00 16.75
N GLU A 108 3.11 -1.81 17.43
CA GLU A 108 4.23 -1.32 18.23
C GLU A 108 5.28 -0.60 17.40
N CYS A 109 5.53 -1.08 16.17
CA CYS A 109 6.38 -0.40 15.20
C CYS A 109 5.76 0.93 14.77
N LEU A 110 4.51 0.91 14.28
CA LEU A 110 3.83 2.10 13.76
C LEU A 110 3.67 3.20 14.82
N LYS A 111 3.46 2.85 16.10
CA LYS A 111 3.38 3.82 17.20
C LYS A 111 4.66 4.63 17.40
N LYS A 112 5.82 4.07 17.03
CA LYS A 112 7.14 4.71 17.18
C LYS A 112 7.62 5.36 15.89
N LEU A 113 7.03 5.02 14.75
CA LEU A 113 7.45 5.51 13.45
C LEU A 113 7.16 7.00 13.33
N ASP A 114 8.14 7.77 12.86
CA ASP A 114 7.95 9.20 12.61
C ASP A 114 7.01 9.39 11.41
N ASN A 115 5.94 10.16 11.61
CA ASN A 115 4.98 10.50 10.56
C ASN A 115 5.66 11.18 9.37
N ALA A 116 6.74 11.93 9.59
CA ALA A 116 7.48 12.58 8.52
C ALA A 116 8.06 11.59 7.49
N GLU A 117 8.41 10.37 7.92
CA GLU A 117 8.91 9.33 7.02
C GLU A 117 7.81 8.82 6.07
N LEU A 118 6.61 8.57 6.60
CA LEU A 118 5.45 8.17 5.80
C LEU A 118 4.99 9.30 4.88
N GLU A 119 5.06 10.55 5.34
CA GLU A 119 4.75 11.72 4.51
C GLU A 119 5.70 11.88 3.33
N LYS A 120 7.00 11.64 3.51
CA LYS A 120 7.99 11.64 2.43
C LYS A 120 7.64 10.58 1.38
N LEU A 121 7.33 9.35 1.81
CA LEU A 121 6.91 8.26 0.92
C LEU A 121 5.65 8.65 0.13
N ARG A 122 4.61 9.11 0.84
CA ARG A 122 3.34 9.55 0.24
C ARG A 122 3.56 10.70 -0.76
N LYS A 123 4.37 11.70 -0.40
CA LYS A 123 4.72 12.82 -1.28
C LYS A 123 5.40 12.33 -2.55
N LYS A 124 6.36 11.39 -2.45
CA LYS A 124 7.06 10.82 -3.60
C LYS A 124 6.09 10.08 -4.53
N MET A 125 5.19 9.28 -3.98
CA MET A 125 4.15 8.59 -4.74
C MET A 125 3.24 9.57 -5.49
N ILE A 126 2.68 10.56 -4.78
CA ILE A 126 1.79 11.57 -5.38
C ILE A 126 2.52 12.35 -6.48
N TYR A 127 3.75 12.80 -6.20
CA TYR A 127 4.56 13.53 -7.18
C TYR A 127 4.84 12.68 -8.43
N GLY A 128 5.13 11.39 -8.25
CA GLY A 128 5.30 10.44 -9.36
C GLY A 128 4.08 10.35 -10.27
N LEU A 129 2.88 10.24 -9.70
CA LEU A 129 1.63 10.21 -10.46
C LEU A 129 1.39 11.51 -11.25
N ILE A 130 1.65 12.67 -10.63
CA ILE A 130 1.52 13.98 -11.28
C ILE A 130 2.50 14.08 -12.45
N ARG A 131 3.77 13.70 -12.26
CA ARG A 131 4.81 13.74 -13.31
C ARG A 131 4.50 12.82 -14.49
N LYS A 132 3.89 11.66 -14.22
CA LYS A 132 3.41 10.73 -15.26
C LYS A 132 2.12 11.19 -15.94
N LYS A 133 1.53 12.33 -15.53
CA LYS A 133 0.24 12.83 -16.04
C LYS A 133 -0.88 11.80 -15.89
N SER A 134 -0.82 10.94 -14.87
CA SER A 134 -1.75 9.82 -14.69
C SER A 134 -3.21 10.26 -14.56
N PHE A 135 -3.44 11.51 -14.13
CA PHE A 135 -4.76 12.09 -13.95
C PHE A 135 -5.16 13.09 -15.05
N ASP A 136 -4.42 13.22 -16.15
CA ASP A 136 -4.71 14.25 -17.17
C ASP A 136 -6.13 14.12 -17.76
N HIS A 137 -6.64 12.90 -17.85
CA HIS A 137 -8.02 12.60 -18.28
C HIS A 137 -9.09 13.09 -17.29
N ALA A 138 -8.72 13.40 -16.05
CA ALA A 138 -9.62 13.90 -15.02
C ALA A 138 -9.78 15.44 -15.05
N LYS A 139 -9.05 16.15 -15.93
CA LYS A 139 -9.21 17.60 -16.09
C LYS A 139 -10.59 17.94 -16.63
N PHE A 140 -11.24 18.94 -16.02
CA PHE A 140 -12.46 19.51 -16.55
C PHE A 140 -12.21 20.14 -17.92
N LEU A 141 -13.02 19.72 -18.91
CA LEU A 141 -12.87 20.07 -20.32
C LEU A 141 -11.47 19.75 -20.90
N GLY A 142 -10.73 18.83 -20.26
CA GLY A 142 -9.34 18.51 -20.62
C GLY A 142 -8.34 19.64 -20.33
N LYS A 143 -8.75 20.74 -19.67
CA LYS A 143 -7.96 21.96 -19.52
C LYS A 143 -7.71 22.35 -18.07
N HIS A 144 -8.69 22.17 -17.20
CA HIS A 144 -8.64 22.73 -15.84
C HIS A 144 -8.61 21.63 -14.79
N TRP A 145 -7.70 21.75 -13.82
CA TRP A 145 -7.74 20.92 -12.62
C TRP A 145 -8.87 21.40 -11.71
N LEU A 146 -9.71 20.47 -11.27
CA LEU A 146 -10.74 20.75 -10.28
C LEU A 146 -10.10 20.75 -8.89
N VAL A 147 -10.29 21.84 -8.14
CA VAL A 147 -9.88 21.96 -6.75
C VAL A 147 -11.14 21.97 -5.90
N ILE A 148 -11.26 21.00 -4.99
CA ILE A 148 -12.36 20.95 -4.03
C ILE A 148 -11.90 21.67 -2.77
N VAL A 149 -12.61 22.72 -2.38
CA VAL A 149 -12.38 23.46 -1.14
C VAL A 149 -13.50 23.12 -0.18
N ASP A 150 -13.16 22.51 0.95
CA ASP A 150 -14.12 22.31 2.04
C ASP A 150 -14.26 23.61 2.84
N ALA A 151 -15.37 24.33 2.59
CA ALA A 151 -15.73 25.55 3.32
C ALA A 151 -16.60 25.25 4.56
N THR A 152 -16.97 23.99 4.81
CA THR A 152 -17.88 23.61 5.90
C THR A 152 -17.17 23.38 7.23
N GLN A 153 -15.83 23.27 7.21
CA GLN A 153 -15.00 22.84 8.36
C GLN A 153 -15.45 21.50 8.98
N LEU A 154 -16.28 20.71 8.31
CA LEU A 154 -16.70 19.39 8.80
C LEU A 154 -15.52 18.42 8.79
N PHE A 155 -14.51 18.65 7.95
CA PHE A 155 -13.29 17.86 7.91
C PHE A 155 -12.09 18.67 8.44
N SER A 156 -11.39 18.12 9.43
CA SER A 156 -10.16 18.71 9.99
C SER A 156 -9.03 17.70 9.91
N PHE A 157 -7.88 18.11 9.36
CA PHE A 157 -6.60 17.39 9.48
C PHE A 157 -6.03 17.63 10.89
N LYS A 158 -6.71 17.15 11.93
CA LYS A 158 -6.10 17.04 13.27
C LYS A 158 -5.25 15.78 13.33
#